data_AF-A0A4R6Y2F8-F1
#
_entry.id   AF-A0A4R6Y2F8-F1
#
_cell.length_a   1.000
_cell.length_b   1.000
_cell.length_c   1.000
_cell.angle_alpha   90.00
_cell.angle_beta   90.00
_cell.angle_gamma   90.00
#
_symmetry.space_group_name_H-M   'P 1'
#
loop_
_entity.id
_entity.type
_entity.pdbx_description
1 polymer ?
#
loop_
_entity_poly.entity_id
_entity_poly.type
_entity_poly.pdbx_seq_one_letter_code
_entity_poly.pdbx_strand_id
1 'polypeptide(L)'
;MSLVFNFDELKTNEKTAPKSLLQIIRRAGSTVASSWVDGKTRRENAISFKQIHLVFADSQEAVLRVKQSGDIYQVRLNGRAIPIKHQDDYKRAIIEVIDAVDANLSKFQKKLAQTKVTLPVGIKSTVTRKEDALKQRLVELDQAIAQAQAELASARFDEALDDEEEEWIDEHDEQDEFDAQAEWDAMAGDDEATMDGDFVGHPFRGNQYKRASRQSGAAVSASQHAKRHAKTGDAKALKVAHRVAHYAHKAAAIGATGQAKKYHNKMARFHGKHGGVN
;
A
#
# COMPACT_ATOMS: atom_id res chain seq x y z
N MET A 1 40.48 -10.47 32.85
CA MET A 1 40.56 -10.79 31.41
C MET A 1 39.92 -12.16 31.18
N SER A 2 38.78 -12.24 30.49
CA SER A 2 38.21 -13.51 30.06
C SER A 2 38.14 -13.52 28.54
N LEU A 3 39.23 -13.95 27.90
CA LEU A 3 39.34 -14.14 26.46
C LEU A 3 38.51 -15.37 26.07
N VAL A 4 37.56 -15.23 25.14
CA VAL A 4 36.75 -16.36 24.64
C VAL A 4 36.98 -16.63 23.16
N PHE A 5 37.47 -15.65 22.39
CA PHE A 5 37.83 -15.86 20.99
C PHE A 5 39.32 -16.06 20.86
N ASN A 6 39.76 -17.31 20.91
CA ASN A 6 41.15 -17.61 20.62
C ASN A 6 41.34 -17.62 19.09
N PHE A 7 42.04 -16.62 18.55
CA PHE A 7 42.16 -16.41 17.11
C PHE A 7 42.74 -17.64 16.37
N ASP A 8 43.60 -18.40 17.04
CA ASP A 8 44.22 -19.61 16.49
C ASP A 8 43.28 -20.83 16.53
N GLU A 9 42.28 -20.83 17.41
CA GLU A 9 41.25 -21.88 17.49
C GLU A 9 40.11 -21.63 16.49
N LEU A 10 39.99 -20.43 15.94
CA LEU A 10 39.08 -20.10 14.83
C LEU A 10 39.62 -20.73 13.52
N LYS A 11 39.55 -22.06 13.42
CA LYS A 11 39.87 -22.84 12.21
C LYS A 11 38.61 -23.08 11.38
N THR A 12 38.78 -23.36 10.09
CA THR A 12 37.73 -23.77 9.16
C THR A 12 37.15 -25.09 9.64
N ASN A 13 36.11 -25.04 10.46
CA ASN A 13 35.29 -26.20 10.77
C ASN A 13 33.92 -25.97 10.16
N GLU A 14 33.48 -26.90 9.32
CA GLU A 14 32.12 -26.95 8.76
C GLU A 14 31.05 -27.09 9.85
N LYS A 15 31.46 -27.37 11.09
CA LYS A 15 30.60 -27.40 12.26
C LYS A 15 31.14 -26.49 13.36
N THR A 16 30.43 -25.38 13.52
CA THR A 16 30.21 -24.62 14.76
C THR A 16 31.21 -23.49 15.02
N ALA A 17 30.67 -22.28 15.12
CA ALA A 17 31.31 -21.17 15.83
C ALA A 17 31.63 -21.57 17.29
N PRO A 18 32.49 -20.82 18.02
CA PRO A 18 32.87 -21.18 19.39
C PRO A 18 31.64 -21.50 20.27
N LYS A 19 31.64 -22.66 20.94
CA LYS A 19 30.49 -23.12 21.75
C LYS A 19 30.08 -22.11 22.83
N SER A 20 31.07 -21.42 23.38
CA SER A 20 30.91 -20.32 24.32
C SER A 20 30.11 -19.14 23.76
N LEU A 21 30.37 -18.75 22.49
CA LEU A 21 29.58 -17.74 21.78
C LEU A 21 28.13 -18.20 21.61
N LEU A 22 27.91 -19.43 21.13
CA LEU A 22 26.56 -19.96 20.96
C LEU A 22 25.80 -20.07 22.29
N GLN A 23 26.48 -20.39 23.38
CA GLN A 23 25.89 -20.44 24.71
C GLN A 23 25.47 -19.05 25.21
N ILE A 24 26.27 -18.01 24.94
CA ILE A 24 25.91 -16.63 25.31
C ILE A 24 24.72 -16.16 24.48
N ILE A 25 24.69 -16.45 23.18
CA ILE A 25 23.57 -16.07 22.30
C ILE A 25 22.27 -16.74 22.76
N ARG A 26 22.32 -18.06 23.07
CA ARG A 26 21.17 -18.79 23.63
C ARG A 26 20.69 -18.19 24.95
N ARG A 27 21.62 -17.79 25.83
CA ARG A 27 21.28 -17.15 27.11
C ARG A 27 20.66 -15.76 26.95
N ALA A 28 21.05 -15.05 25.90
CA ALA A 28 20.50 -13.74 25.56
C ALA A 28 19.16 -13.83 24.80
N GLY A 29 18.61 -15.04 24.60
CA GLY A 29 17.25 -15.23 24.08
C GLY A 29 17.14 -15.45 22.57
N SER A 30 18.25 -15.49 21.83
CA SER A 30 18.22 -15.72 20.38
C SER A 30 18.70 -17.12 20.00
N THR A 31 18.09 -17.69 18.96
CA THR A 31 18.41 -19.04 18.45
C THR A 31 19.17 -18.93 17.14
N VAL A 32 20.38 -19.51 17.11
CA VAL A 32 21.22 -19.60 15.91
C VAL A 32 20.87 -20.89 15.15
N ALA A 33 20.47 -20.78 13.89
CA ALA A 33 20.15 -21.89 13.01
C ALA A 33 21.42 -22.56 12.44
N SER A 34 22.39 -21.76 11.99
CA SER A 34 23.69 -22.28 11.55
C SER A 34 24.81 -21.31 11.90
N SER A 35 26.01 -21.84 12.12
CA SER A 35 27.19 -21.02 12.40
C SER A 35 28.45 -21.68 11.86
N TRP A 36 29.31 -20.88 11.25
CA TRP A 36 30.60 -21.33 10.74
C TRP A 36 31.62 -20.20 10.80
N VAL A 37 32.89 -20.58 10.70
CA VAL A 37 34.02 -19.64 10.68
C VAL A 37 34.64 -19.69 9.30
N ASP A 38 34.79 -18.53 8.66
CA ASP A 38 35.65 -18.38 7.50
C ASP A 38 37.10 -18.47 8.00
N GLY A 39 37.71 -19.64 7.79
CA GLY A 39 39.08 -19.93 8.24
C GLY A 39 40.15 -19.08 7.55
N LYS A 40 39.77 -18.28 6.54
CA LYS A 40 40.66 -17.35 5.86
C LYS A 40 40.84 -16.07 6.67
N THR A 41 42.06 -15.84 7.15
CA THR A 41 42.45 -14.53 7.69
C THR A 41 42.42 -13.48 6.58
N ARG A 42 41.68 -12.40 6.80
CA ARG A 42 41.59 -11.24 5.90
C ARG A 42 42.20 -10.03 6.58
N ARG A 43 42.72 -9.08 5.79
CA ARG A 43 43.30 -7.83 6.28
C ARG A 43 42.60 -6.64 5.66
N GLU A 44 42.11 -5.73 6.49
CA GLU A 44 41.46 -4.47 6.08
C GLU A 44 41.86 -3.38 7.09
N ASN A 45 42.15 -2.17 6.64
CA ASN A 45 42.56 -1.05 7.51
C ASN A 45 43.71 -1.39 8.47
N ALA A 46 44.73 -2.10 7.97
CA ALA A 46 45.86 -2.62 8.74
C ALA A 46 45.54 -3.64 9.85
N ILE A 47 44.27 -4.06 10.00
CA ILE A 47 43.83 -5.03 11.02
C ILE A 47 43.60 -6.39 10.36
N SER A 48 44.22 -7.43 10.91
CA SER A 48 43.98 -8.83 10.51
C SER A 48 42.81 -9.40 11.31
N PHE A 49 41.82 -9.95 10.61
CA PHE A 49 40.62 -10.52 11.21
C PHE A 49 40.17 -11.82 10.55
N LYS A 50 39.41 -12.62 11.30
CA LYS A 50 38.64 -13.78 10.79
C LYS A 50 37.15 -13.47 10.88
N GLN A 51 36.36 -14.12 10.03
CA GLN A 51 34.91 -13.89 9.97
C GLN A 51 34.17 -15.07 10.58
N ILE A 52 33.25 -14.79 11.49
CA ILE A 52 32.32 -15.77 12.05
C ILE A 52 30.95 -15.42 11.48
N HIS A 53 30.34 -16.36 10.77
CA HIS A 53 29.01 -16.24 10.23
C HIS A 53 28.03 -16.90 11.19
N LEU A 54 26.96 -16.16 11.51
CA LEU A 54 25.86 -16.61 12.33
C LEU A 54 24.59 -16.40 11.50
N VAL A 55 23.84 -17.47 11.27
CA VAL A 55 22.51 -17.39 10.67
C VAL A 55 21.51 -17.68 11.79
N PHE A 56 20.64 -16.73 12.04
CA PHE A 56 19.60 -16.80 13.06
C PHE A 56 18.36 -17.54 12.53
N ALA A 57 17.48 -17.96 13.45
CA ALA A 57 16.25 -18.69 13.11
C ALA A 57 15.28 -17.90 12.21
N ASP A 58 15.35 -16.58 12.24
CA ASP A 58 14.60 -15.64 11.40
C ASP A 58 15.22 -15.44 10.00
N SER A 59 16.22 -16.25 9.64
CA SER A 59 17.01 -16.16 8.40
C SER A 59 17.85 -14.88 8.28
N GLN A 60 18.04 -14.11 9.36
CA GLN A 60 19.00 -13.01 9.36
C GLN A 60 20.43 -13.55 9.49
N GLU A 61 21.36 -12.91 8.77
CA GLU A 61 22.79 -13.25 8.84
C GLU A 61 23.56 -12.15 9.58
N ALA A 62 24.29 -12.51 10.64
CA ALA A 62 25.29 -11.65 11.25
C ALA A 62 26.70 -12.21 11.03
N VAL A 63 27.60 -11.34 10.57
CA VAL A 63 29.01 -11.64 10.37
C VAL A 63 29.82 -10.86 11.40
N LEU A 64 30.41 -11.58 12.36
CA LEU A 64 31.33 -11.02 13.34
C LEU A 64 32.75 -11.06 12.78
N ARG A 65 33.45 -9.92 12.77
CA ARG A 65 34.87 -9.85 12.39
C ARG A 65 35.70 -9.76 13.66
N VAL A 66 36.50 -10.78 13.92
CA VAL A 66 37.29 -10.92 15.16
C VAL A 66 38.77 -10.70 14.86
N LYS A 67 39.43 -9.82 15.62
CA LYS A 67 40.86 -9.51 15.49
C LYS A 67 41.74 -10.63 16.05
N GLN A 68 43.05 -10.55 15.79
CA GLN A 68 44.04 -11.40 16.44
C GLN A 68 44.04 -11.31 17.98
N SER A 69 43.69 -10.15 18.55
CA SER A 69 43.56 -9.98 20.00
C SER A 69 42.37 -10.75 20.61
N GLY A 70 41.44 -11.25 19.79
CA GLY A 70 40.19 -11.88 20.23
C GLY A 70 39.02 -10.91 20.37
N ASP A 71 39.23 -9.61 20.10
CA ASP A 71 38.16 -8.60 20.18
C ASP A 71 37.35 -8.51 18.88
N ILE A 72 36.11 -8.08 19.00
CA ILE A 72 35.22 -7.89 17.84
C ILE A 72 35.55 -6.54 17.19
N TYR A 73 36.15 -6.57 16.00
CA TYR A 73 36.48 -5.38 15.21
C TYR A 73 35.25 -4.70 14.64
N GLN A 74 34.35 -5.49 14.05
CA GLN A 74 33.17 -4.99 13.34
C GLN A 74 32.14 -6.10 13.21
N VAL A 75 30.87 -5.74 13.29
CA VAL A 75 29.77 -6.65 12.98
C VAL A 75 29.00 -6.16 11.77
N ARG A 76 28.63 -7.09 10.91
CA ARG A 76 27.77 -6.83 9.76
C ARG A 76 26.48 -7.63 9.90
N LEU A 77 25.34 -6.95 9.90
CA LEU A 77 24.03 -7.58 9.86
C LEU A 77 23.46 -7.47 8.45
N ASN A 78 23.12 -8.61 7.83
CA ASN A 78 22.61 -8.71 6.47
C ASN A 78 23.48 -7.93 5.46
N GLY A 79 24.81 -8.04 5.62
CA GLY A 79 25.82 -7.37 4.79
C GLY A 79 26.13 -5.90 5.16
N ARG A 80 25.37 -5.27 6.07
CA ARG A 80 25.57 -3.87 6.48
C ARG A 80 26.33 -3.78 7.80
N ALA A 81 27.35 -2.92 7.87
CA ALA A 81 28.08 -2.68 9.11
C ALA A 81 27.21 -2.00 10.16
N ILE A 82 27.25 -2.50 11.38
CA ILE A 82 26.57 -1.92 12.55
C ILE A 82 27.64 -1.40 13.52
N PRO A 83 27.45 -0.19 14.08
CA PRO A 83 28.32 0.31 15.14
C PRO A 83 28.10 -0.47 16.44
N ILE A 84 29.18 -0.93 17.06
CA ILE A 84 29.18 -1.58 18.38
C ILE A 84 29.90 -0.67 19.36
N LYS A 85 29.27 -0.43 20.51
CA LYS A 85 29.82 0.47 21.54
C LYS A 85 30.82 -0.27 22.42
N HIS A 86 30.50 -1.51 22.79
CA HIS A 86 31.31 -2.30 23.72
C HIS A 86 32.23 -3.30 23.01
N GLN A 87 33.13 -2.84 22.14
CA GLN A 87 34.02 -3.73 21.37
C GLN A 87 34.95 -4.59 22.25
N ASP A 88 35.37 -4.04 23.39
CA ASP A 88 36.33 -4.66 24.32
C ASP A 88 35.65 -5.65 25.30
N ASP A 89 34.33 -5.54 25.49
CA ASP A 89 33.55 -6.49 26.30
C ASP A 89 32.66 -7.35 25.41
N TYR A 90 33.18 -8.53 25.08
CA TYR A 90 32.51 -9.48 24.20
C TYR A 90 31.09 -9.86 24.64
N LYS A 91 30.80 -9.97 25.95
CA LYS A 91 29.45 -10.36 26.42
C LYS A 91 28.47 -9.25 26.09
N ARG A 92 28.85 -8.01 26.39
CA ARG A 92 28.02 -6.83 26.08
C ARG A 92 27.91 -6.61 24.58
N ALA A 93 28.99 -6.79 23.82
CA ALA A 93 28.93 -6.72 22.35
C ALA A 93 27.95 -7.74 21.76
N ILE A 94 27.95 -8.99 22.24
CA ILE A 94 27.02 -10.02 21.74
C ILE A 94 25.57 -9.64 22.04
N ILE A 95 25.29 -9.11 23.23
CA ILE A 95 23.95 -8.62 23.59
C ILE A 95 23.54 -7.47 22.66
N GLU A 96 24.42 -6.49 22.40
CA GLU A 96 24.15 -5.41 21.45
C GLU A 96 23.85 -5.91 20.03
N VAL A 97 24.55 -6.97 19.59
CA VAL A 97 24.29 -7.59 18.28
C VAL A 97 22.90 -8.23 18.25
N ILE A 98 22.49 -8.90 19.33
CA ILE A 98 21.16 -9.52 19.42
C ILE A 98 20.07 -8.46 19.45
N ASP A 99 20.23 -7.41 20.26
CA ASP A 99 19.31 -6.28 20.30
C ASP A 99 19.17 -5.63 18.90
N ALA A 100 20.27 -5.55 18.15
CA ALA A 100 20.27 -5.03 16.79
C ALA A 100 19.58 -5.97 15.79
N VAL A 101 19.71 -7.29 15.95
CA VAL A 101 19.00 -8.31 15.16
C VAL A 101 17.50 -8.19 15.41
N ASP A 102 17.09 -8.09 16.67
CA ASP A 102 15.69 -8.00 17.09
C ASP A 102 15.06 -6.69 16.60
N ALA A 103 15.76 -5.56 16.74
CA ALA A 103 15.31 -4.28 16.20
C ALA A 103 15.16 -4.29 14.67
N ASN A 104 15.94 -5.13 13.98
CA ASN A 104 15.91 -5.25 12.51
C ASN A 104 14.88 -6.26 11.99
N LEU A 105 14.29 -7.13 12.85
CA LEU A 105 13.32 -8.16 12.48
C LEU A 105 12.22 -7.63 11.57
N SER A 106 11.50 -6.59 12.04
CA SER A 106 10.35 -6.03 11.32
C SER A 106 10.71 -5.47 9.93
N LYS A 107 11.90 -4.86 9.81
CA LYS A 107 12.40 -4.31 8.54
C LYS A 107 12.82 -5.44 7.59
N PHE A 108 13.48 -6.46 8.14
CA PHE A 108 13.95 -7.61 7.38
C PHE A 108 12.77 -8.42 6.81
N GLN A 109 11.76 -8.72 7.63
CA GLN A 109 10.55 -9.42 7.19
C GLN A 109 9.79 -8.65 6.11
N LYS A 110 9.64 -7.33 6.26
CA LYS A 110 9.04 -6.48 5.22
C LYS A 110 9.82 -6.54 3.91
N LYS A 111 11.16 -6.52 3.97
CA LYS A 111 12.02 -6.62 2.80
C LYS A 111 11.92 -8.00 2.13
N LEU A 112 11.88 -9.08 2.92
CA LEU A 112 11.68 -10.43 2.41
C LEU A 112 10.33 -10.55 1.69
N ALA A 113 9.24 -10.06 2.28
CA ALA A 113 7.92 -10.09 1.67
C ALA A 113 7.85 -9.28 0.36
N GLN A 114 8.62 -8.20 0.25
CA GLN A 114 8.73 -7.38 -0.97
C GLN A 114 9.64 -8.00 -2.03
N THR A 115 10.51 -8.94 -1.65
CA THR A 115 11.43 -9.58 -2.57
C THR A 115 10.63 -10.57 -3.42
N LYS A 116 10.18 -10.10 -4.58
CA LYS A 116 9.46 -10.92 -5.56
C LYS A 116 10.36 -12.07 -6.00
N VAL A 117 10.02 -13.28 -5.58
CA VAL A 117 10.70 -14.50 -6.05
C VAL A 117 10.28 -14.72 -7.50
N THR A 118 11.18 -14.40 -8.43
CA THR A 118 11.01 -14.81 -9.83
C THR A 118 11.17 -16.32 -9.88
N LEU A 119 10.13 -17.03 -10.28
CA LEU A 119 10.21 -18.47 -10.46
C LEU A 119 11.23 -18.78 -11.57
N PRO A 120 12.08 -19.81 -11.40
CA PRO A 120 13.00 -20.24 -12.44
C PRO A 120 12.21 -20.60 -13.70
N VAL A 121 12.66 -20.07 -14.84
CA VAL A 121 12.06 -20.29 -16.16
C VAL A 121 12.02 -21.78 -16.45
N GLY A 122 10.81 -22.36 -16.50
CA GLY A 122 10.59 -23.78 -16.80
C GLY A 122 9.68 -24.51 -15.81
N ILE A 123 9.48 -23.99 -14.59
CA ILE A 123 8.53 -24.58 -13.63
C ILE A 123 7.17 -23.89 -13.78
N LYS A 124 6.20 -24.57 -14.40
CA LYS A 124 4.80 -24.14 -14.43
C LYS A 124 4.25 -24.18 -13.00
N SER A 125 4.28 -23.04 -12.32
CA SER A 125 3.84 -22.95 -10.92
C SER A 125 2.34 -23.20 -10.79
N THR A 126 1.92 -23.91 -9.75
CA THR A 126 0.52 -24.05 -9.34
C THR A 126 -0.05 -22.75 -8.75
N VAL A 127 0.80 -21.76 -8.47
CA VAL A 127 0.43 -20.51 -7.80
C VAL A 127 -0.32 -19.58 -8.75
N THR A 128 0.11 -19.45 -10.00
CA THR A 128 -0.65 -18.75 -11.04
C THR A 128 -2.05 -19.33 -11.20
N ARG A 129 -2.18 -20.66 -11.14
CA ARG A 129 -3.48 -21.35 -11.18
C ARG A 129 -4.37 -21.03 -9.96
N LYS A 130 -3.77 -20.83 -8.78
CA LYS A 130 -4.50 -20.41 -7.57
C LYS A 130 -4.94 -18.95 -7.65
N GLU A 131 -4.11 -18.06 -8.19
CA GLU A 131 -4.51 -16.66 -8.43
C GLU A 131 -5.69 -16.57 -9.40
N ASP A 132 -5.66 -17.35 -10.47
CA ASP A 132 -6.76 -17.39 -11.44
C ASP A 132 -8.03 -18.00 -10.82
N ALA A 133 -7.90 -19.07 -10.02
CA ALA A 133 -9.02 -19.64 -9.27
C ALA A 133 -9.61 -18.65 -8.24
N LEU A 134 -8.77 -17.87 -7.57
CA LEU A 134 -9.23 -16.83 -6.63
C LEU A 134 -9.93 -15.68 -7.35
N LYS A 135 -9.43 -15.26 -8.52
CA LYS A 135 -10.12 -14.27 -9.36
C LYS A 135 -11.48 -14.76 -9.85
N GLN A 136 -11.58 -16.03 -10.26
CA GLN A 136 -12.85 -16.64 -10.63
C GLN A 136 -13.83 -16.65 -9.46
N ARG A 137 -13.38 -17.02 -8.26
CA ARG A 137 -14.22 -16.97 -7.05
C ARG A 137 -14.65 -15.57 -6.66
N LEU A 138 -13.83 -14.54 -6.88
CA LEU A 138 -14.23 -13.15 -6.64
C LEU A 138 -15.37 -12.74 -7.57
N VAL A 139 -15.26 -13.07 -8.87
CA VAL A 139 -16.32 -12.76 -9.85
C VAL A 139 -17.62 -13.49 -9.49
N GLU A 140 -17.53 -14.75 -9.08
CA GLU A 140 -18.68 -15.55 -8.63
C GLU A 140 -19.35 -14.95 -7.39
N LEU A 141 -18.56 -14.53 -6.40
CA LEU A 141 -19.08 -13.87 -5.19
C LEU A 141 -19.71 -12.51 -5.49
N ASP A 142 -19.11 -11.71 -6.38
CA ASP A 142 -19.68 -10.41 -6.79
C ASP A 142 -21.03 -10.60 -7.50
N GLN A 143 -21.17 -11.65 -8.32
CA GLN A 143 -22.44 -12.01 -8.95
C GLN A 143 -23.49 -12.44 -7.91
N ALA A 144 -23.10 -13.28 -6.94
CA ALA A 144 -23.99 -13.71 -5.87
C ALA A 144 -24.44 -12.54 -4.98
N ILE A 145 -23.54 -11.58 -4.69
CA ILE A 145 -23.87 -10.36 -3.93
C ILE A 145 -24.84 -9.49 -4.72
N ALA A 146 -24.62 -9.33 -6.04
CA ALA A 146 -25.51 -8.55 -6.88
C ALA A 146 -26.92 -9.17 -6.94
N GLN A 147 -27.03 -10.50 -7.01
CA GLN A 147 -28.30 -11.22 -6.94
C GLN A 147 -28.99 -11.03 -5.59
N ALA A 148 -28.27 -11.23 -4.48
CA ALA A 148 -28.83 -11.03 -3.14
C ALA A 148 -29.27 -9.57 -2.89
N GLN A 149 -28.56 -8.59 -3.46
CA GLN A 149 -28.97 -7.19 -3.40
C GLN A 149 -30.22 -6.91 -4.24
N ALA A 150 -30.38 -7.55 -5.39
CA ALA A 150 -31.59 -7.45 -6.20
C ALA A 150 -32.79 -8.06 -5.48
N GLU A 151 -32.62 -9.22 -4.83
CA GLU A 151 -33.66 -9.86 -4.01
C GLU A 151 -34.05 -9.02 -2.79
N LEU A 152 -33.07 -8.42 -2.10
CA LEU A 152 -33.37 -7.48 -1.01
C LEU A 152 -34.09 -6.23 -1.50
N ALA A 153 -33.77 -5.75 -2.70
CA ALA A 153 -34.44 -4.60 -3.29
C ALA A 153 -35.88 -4.93 -3.71
N SER A 154 -36.13 -6.12 -4.26
CA SER A 154 -37.50 -6.56 -4.60
C SER A 154 -38.33 -6.81 -3.34
N ALA A 155 -37.79 -7.51 -2.34
CA ALA A 155 -38.51 -7.74 -1.08
C ALA A 155 -38.84 -6.42 -0.36
N ARG A 156 -37.94 -5.44 -0.40
CA ARG A 156 -38.19 -4.09 0.14
C ARG A 156 -39.21 -3.30 -0.68
N PHE A 157 -39.30 -3.54 -1.98
CA PHE A 157 -40.29 -2.91 -2.84
C PHE A 157 -41.68 -3.51 -2.61
N ASP A 158 -41.77 -4.83 -2.45
CA ASP A 158 -43.02 -5.52 -2.10
C ASP A 158 -43.55 -5.05 -0.74
N GLU A 159 -42.67 -4.90 0.28
CA GLU A 159 -43.05 -4.35 1.60
C GLU A 159 -43.53 -2.89 1.51
N ALA A 160 -43.00 -2.08 0.60
CA ALA A 160 -43.44 -0.70 0.40
C ALA A 160 -44.79 -0.60 -0.34
N LEU A 161 -45.18 -1.60 -1.11
CA LEU A 161 -46.48 -1.66 -1.80
C LEU A 161 -47.60 -2.07 -0.85
N ASP A 162 -47.33 -2.97 0.10
CA ASP A 162 -48.31 -3.34 1.15
C ASP A 162 -48.64 -2.15 2.07
N ASP A 163 -47.71 -1.20 2.27
CA ASP A 163 -47.92 0.02 3.08
C ASP A 163 -48.67 1.15 2.31
N GLU A 164 -48.65 1.17 0.98
CA GLU A 164 -49.30 2.23 0.16
C GLU A 164 -50.73 1.84 -0.33
N GLU A 165 -51.10 0.55 -0.32
CA GLU A 165 -52.43 0.10 -0.78
C GLU A 165 -53.58 0.40 0.22
N GLU A 166 -53.28 0.69 1.49
CA GLU A 166 -54.31 1.02 2.51
C GLU A 166 -54.75 2.50 2.53
N GLU A 167 -54.06 3.43 1.84
CA GLU A 167 -54.38 4.88 1.92
C GLU A 167 -55.16 5.44 0.71
N TRP A 168 -55.53 4.63 -0.30
CA TRP A 168 -56.17 5.12 -1.52
C TRP A 168 -57.54 4.48 -1.85
N ILE A 169 -58.37 4.30 -0.83
CA ILE A 169 -59.82 4.08 -1.00
C ILE A 169 -60.58 5.04 -0.07
N ASP A 170 -60.48 6.34 -0.31
CA ASP A 170 -61.59 7.25 0.02
C ASP A 170 -61.52 8.50 -0.86
N GLU A 171 -62.69 8.93 -1.36
CA GLU A 171 -62.95 10.12 -2.19
C GLU A 171 -62.47 10.09 -3.66
N HIS A 172 -63.22 9.38 -4.49
CA HIS A 172 -63.34 9.73 -5.92
C HIS A 172 -64.32 10.90 -6.04
N ASP A 173 -63.80 12.12 -6.13
CA ASP A 173 -64.61 13.32 -6.43
C ASP A 173 -64.69 13.50 -7.95
N GLU A 174 -65.92 13.56 -8.46
CA GLU A 174 -66.30 13.24 -9.85
C GLU A 174 -66.14 14.44 -10.83
N GLN A 175 -65.13 15.31 -10.65
CA GLN A 175 -65.09 16.61 -11.37
C GLN A 175 -63.80 17.06 -12.08
N ASP A 176 -62.74 16.25 -12.17
CA ASP A 176 -61.56 16.62 -12.97
C ASP A 176 -61.52 15.92 -14.33
N GLU A 177 -62.22 16.51 -15.31
CA GLU A 177 -62.15 16.12 -16.72
C GLU A 177 -60.78 16.55 -17.30
N PHE A 178 -59.85 15.59 -17.38
CA PHE A 178 -58.49 15.76 -17.89
C PHE A 178 -58.45 16.13 -19.38
N ASP A 179 -58.23 17.40 -19.69
CA ASP A 179 -58.02 17.90 -21.06
C ASP A 179 -56.55 17.73 -21.48
N ALA A 180 -56.25 16.55 -22.04
CA ALA A 180 -54.91 16.16 -22.50
C ALA A 180 -54.30 17.09 -23.56
N GLN A 181 -55.12 17.88 -24.27
CA GLN A 181 -54.65 18.77 -25.34
C GLN A 181 -54.03 20.05 -24.76
N ALA A 182 -54.57 20.55 -23.65
CA ALA A 182 -54.09 21.77 -22.99
C ALA A 182 -52.71 21.60 -22.33
N GLU A 183 -52.42 20.42 -21.76
CA GLU A 183 -51.08 20.12 -21.20
C GLU A 183 -50.01 19.95 -22.28
N TRP A 184 -50.38 19.42 -23.45
CA TRP A 184 -49.43 19.19 -24.54
C TRP A 184 -48.99 20.51 -25.21
N ASP A 185 -49.90 21.47 -25.36
CA ASP A 185 -49.61 22.79 -25.91
C ASP A 185 -48.78 23.66 -24.94
N ALA A 186 -48.84 23.40 -23.63
CA ALA A 186 -47.99 24.05 -22.63
C ALA A 186 -46.53 23.55 -22.62
N MET A 187 -46.25 22.38 -23.21
CA MET A 187 -44.88 21.81 -23.30
C MET A 187 -44.15 22.18 -24.59
N ALA A 188 -44.79 22.88 -25.54
CA ALA A 188 -44.22 23.21 -26.85
C ALA A 188 -43.52 24.59 -26.90
N GLY A 189 -43.16 25.16 -25.75
CA GLY A 189 -42.39 26.42 -25.65
C GLY A 189 -40.90 26.17 -25.43
N ASP A 190 -40.12 26.31 -26.49
CA ASP A 190 -38.67 26.61 -26.55
C ASP A 190 -37.85 26.52 -25.24
N ASP A 191 -37.22 25.36 -25.00
CA ASP A 191 -36.02 25.26 -24.15
C ASP A 191 -34.77 25.14 -25.03
N GLU A 192 -34.44 26.25 -25.70
CA GLU A 192 -33.11 26.50 -26.24
C GLU A 192 -32.13 26.50 -25.05
N ALA A 193 -31.11 25.63 -25.07
CA ALA A 193 -30.15 25.49 -23.99
C ALA A 193 -29.36 26.79 -23.75
N THR A 194 -29.86 27.65 -22.86
CA THR A 194 -29.15 28.83 -22.38
C THR A 194 -27.90 28.40 -21.61
N MET A 195 -26.73 28.70 -22.19
CA MET A 195 -25.46 28.68 -21.48
C MET A 195 -25.44 29.80 -20.45
N ASP A 196 -25.62 29.44 -19.19
CA ASP A 196 -25.54 30.40 -18.08
C ASP A 196 -24.11 30.43 -17.51
N GLY A 197 -23.45 31.58 -17.62
CA GLY A 197 -22.32 31.95 -16.76
C GLY A 197 -20.91 31.64 -17.25
N ASP A 198 -20.48 32.27 -18.35
CA ASP A 198 -19.07 32.39 -18.71
C ASP A 198 -18.47 33.67 -18.09
N PHE A 199 -17.84 33.57 -16.91
CA PHE A 199 -17.01 34.64 -16.34
C PHE A 199 -15.52 34.33 -16.52
N VAL A 200 -14.84 35.19 -17.27
CA VAL A 200 -13.40 35.15 -17.55
C VAL A 200 -12.60 35.24 -16.26
N GLY A 201 -11.78 34.22 -15.97
CA GLY A 201 -10.64 34.34 -15.03
C GLY A 201 -10.56 33.37 -13.84
N HIS A 202 -11.53 32.49 -13.58
CA HIS A 202 -11.47 31.56 -12.43
C HIS A 202 -11.88 30.11 -12.77
N PRO A 203 -10.99 29.10 -12.62
CA PRO A 203 -11.26 27.71 -13.03
C PRO A 203 -12.18 26.91 -12.09
N PHE A 204 -12.87 27.55 -11.12
CA PHE A 204 -13.53 26.84 -10.02
C PHE A 204 -14.96 27.30 -9.68
N ARG A 205 -15.63 28.10 -10.51
CA ARG A 205 -17.06 28.39 -10.32
C ARG A 205 -17.81 28.25 -11.64
N GLY A 206 -18.50 27.12 -11.75
CA GLY A 206 -19.18 26.66 -12.95
C GLY A 206 -19.42 25.15 -12.85
N ASN A 207 -19.93 24.69 -11.71
CA ASN A 207 -20.25 23.28 -11.48
C ASN A 207 -21.69 23.02 -11.95
N GLN A 208 -22.04 23.49 -13.16
CA GLN A 208 -23.34 23.29 -13.80
C GLN A 208 -23.39 22.03 -14.67
N TYR A 209 -22.31 21.25 -14.72
CA TYR A 209 -22.43 19.87 -15.17
C TYR A 209 -23.14 19.07 -14.07
N LYS A 210 -24.48 19.09 -14.08
CA LYS A 210 -25.34 18.12 -13.39
C LYS A 210 -24.66 16.76 -13.53
N ARG A 211 -24.24 16.19 -12.40
CA ARG A 211 -23.67 14.85 -12.18
C ARG A 211 -23.79 13.91 -13.38
N ALA A 212 -22.97 14.10 -14.42
CA ALA A 212 -23.13 13.34 -15.67
C ALA A 212 -22.76 11.86 -15.49
N SER A 213 -21.97 11.55 -14.44
CA SER A 213 -21.68 10.17 -14.01
C SER A 213 -21.10 10.14 -12.59
N ARG A 214 -21.20 9.00 -11.88
CA ARG A 214 -20.58 8.79 -10.55
C ARG A 214 -19.08 9.11 -10.56
N GLN A 215 -18.40 8.83 -11.67
CA GLN A 215 -16.97 9.10 -11.86
C GLN A 215 -16.66 10.61 -11.96
N SER A 216 -17.53 11.39 -12.62
CA SER A 216 -17.40 12.85 -12.69
C SER A 216 -17.58 13.50 -11.32
N GLY A 217 -18.54 13.00 -10.53
CA GLY A 217 -18.75 13.44 -9.14
C GLY A 217 -17.53 13.15 -8.24
N ALA A 218 -16.96 11.95 -8.35
CA ALA A 218 -15.76 11.58 -7.59
C ALA A 218 -14.55 12.46 -7.93
N ALA A 219 -14.35 12.80 -9.22
CA ALA A 219 -13.27 13.68 -9.65
C ALA A 219 -13.41 15.09 -9.07
N VAL A 220 -14.63 15.64 -9.08
CA VAL A 220 -14.93 16.96 -8.51
C VAL A 220 -14.71 16.96 -6.99
N SER A 221 -15.18 15.94 -6.27
CA SER A 221 -14.95 15.80 -4.83
C SER A 221 -13.45 15.72 -4.48
N ALA A 222 -12.66 15.01 -5.29
CA ALA A 222 -11.21 14.93 -5.13
C ALA A 222 -10.53 16.29 -5.33
N SER A 223 -10.99 17.08 -6.31
CA SER A 223 -10.51 18.45 -6.54
C SER A 223 -10.84 19.39 -5.35
N GLN A 224 -12.06 19.29 -4.82
CA GLN A 224 -12.46 20.04 -3.63
C GLN A 224 -11.63 19.66 -2.39
N HIS A 225 -11.29 18.38 -2.24
CA HIS A 225 -10.44 17.92 -1.16
C HIS A 225 -9.03 18.51 -1.26
N ALA A 226 -8.43 18.53 -2.47
CA ALA A 226 -7.15 19.20 -2.71
C ALA A 226 -7.20 20.70 -2.36
N LYS A 227 -8.31 21.38 -2.69
CA LYS A 227 -8.53 22.79 -2.33
C LYS A 227 -8.61 23.00 -0.82
N ARG A 228 -9.21 22.08 -0.06
CA ARG A 228 -9.24 22.16 1.41
C ARG A 228 -7.83 22.01 2.01
N HIS A 229 -7.03 21.08 1.50
CA HIS A 229 -5.63 20.93 1.92
C HIS A 229 -4.75 22.12 1.58
N ALA A 230 -5.08 22.86 0.52
CA ALA A 230 -4.38 24.10 0.20
C ALA A 230 -4.60 25.19 1.26
N LYS A 231 -5.77 25.17 1.93
CA LYS A 231 -6.09 26.12 3.02
C LYS A 231 -5.45 25.75 4.35
N THR A 232 -5.22 24.46 4.62
CA THR A 232 -4.61 23.99 5.87
C THR A 232 -3.08 24.09 5.87
N GLY A 233 -2.44 24.29 4.72
CA GLY A 233 -1.00 24.55 4.63
C GLY A 233 -0.09 23.33 4.70
N ASP A 234 -0.64 22.11 4.81
CA ASP A 234 0.17 20.87 4.78
C ASP A 234 0.60 20.55 3.33
N ALA A 235 1.84 20.89 3.01
CA ALA A 235 2.43 20.68 1.69
C ALA A 235 2.49 19.20 1.26
N LYS A 236 2.60 18.25 2.20
CA LYS A 236 2.65 16.82 1.87
C LYS A 236 1.25 16.30 1.57
N ALA A 237 0.28 16.60 2.44
CA ALA A 237 -1.12 16.22 2.21
C ALA A 237 -1.68 16.86 0.94
N LEU A 238 -1.32 18.12 0.66
CA LEU A 238 -1.69 18.82 -0.57
C LEU A 238 -1.20 18.10 -1.82
N LYS A 239 0.09 17.72 -1.87
CA LYS A 239 0.64 16.97 -3.01
C LYS A 239 -0.08 15.65 -3.23
N VAL A 240 -0.39 14.92 -2.15
CA VAL A 240 -1.14 13.66 -2.23
C VAL A 240 -2.55 13.89 -2.77
N ALA A 241 -3.27 14.90 -2.25
CA ALA A 241 -4.60 15.24 -2.70
C ALA A 241 -4.64 15.65 -4.18
N HIS A 242 -3.63 16.40 -4.66
CA HIS A 242 -3.49 16.70 -6.09
C HIS A 242 -3.25 15.45 -6.94
N ARG A 243 -2.46 14.47 -6.48
CA ARG A 243 -2.30 13.20 -7.22
C ARG A 243 -3.62 12.42 -7.31
N VAL A 244 -4.35 12.32 -6.21
CA VAL A 244 -5.66 11.64 -6.17
C VAL A 244 -6.63 12.32 -7.15
N ALA A 245 -6.70 13.65 -7.13
CA ALA A 245 -7.54 14.40 -8.06
C ALA A 245 -7.11 14.18 -9.54
N HIS A 246 -5.80 14.17 -9.83
CA HIS A 246 -5.30 13.88 -11.18
C HIS A 246 -5.81 12.53 -11.70
N TYR A 247 -5.67 11.45 -10.93
CA TYR A 247 -6.11 10.12 -11.36
C TYR A 247 -7.62 10.01 -11.44
N ALA A 248 -8.37 10.64 -10.53
CA ALA A 248 -9.83 10.68 -10.58
C ALA A 248 -10.33 11.41 -11.85
N HIS A 249 -9.69 12.52 -12.23
CA HIS A 249 -9.99 13.20 -13.49
C HIS A 249 -9.59 12.38 -14.73
N LYS A 250 -8.45 11.67 -14.72
CA LYS A 250 -8.12 10.74 -15.82
C LYS A 250 -9.15 9.62 -15.97
N ALA A 251 -9.60 9.04 -14.86
CA ALA A 251 -10.63 8.00 -14.87
C ALA A 251 -11.96 8.53 -15.42
N ALA A 252 -12.41 9.71 -14.96
CA ALA A 252 -13.63 10.34 -15.46
C ALA A 252 -13.54 10.71 -16.95
N ALA A 253 -12.35 11.09 -17.45
CA ALA A 253 -12.13 11.40 -18.86
C ALA A 253 -12.28 10.18 -19.80
N ILE A 254 -12.11 8.96 -19.29
CA ILE A 254 -12.26 7.73 -20.09
C ILE A 254 -13.73 7.51 -20.45
N GLY A 255 -14.64 7.70 -19.48
CA GLY A 255 -16.09 7.53 -19.67
C GLY A 255 -16.82 8.77 -20.20
N ALA A 256 -16.15 9.93 -20.28
CA ALA A 256 -16.75 11.18 -20.74
C ALA A 256 -16.55 11.40 -22.25
N THR A 257 -17.50 12.08 -22.89
CA THR A 257 -17.44 12.51 -24.29
C THR A 257 -17.50 14.04 -24.40
N GLY A 258 -17.21 14.58 -25.59
CA GLY A 258 -17.37 16.00 -25.90
C GLY A 258 -16.63 16.95 -24.94
N GLN A 259 -17.34 17.97 -24.45
CA GLN A 259 -16.80 19.02 -23.58
C GLN A 259 -16.40 18.49 -22.19
N ALA A 260 -17.14 17.51 -21.65
CA ALA A 260 -16.82 16.89 -20.37
C ALA A 260 -15.45 16.21 -20.41
N LYS A 261 -15.13 15.49 -21.50
CA LYS A 261 -13.81 14.89 -21.69
C LYS A 261 -12.70 15.94 -21.71
N LYS A 262 -12.91 17.06 -22.42
CA LYS A 262 -11.94 18.17 -22.48
C LYS A 262 -11.72 18.78 -21.11
N TYR A 263 -12.79 18.99 -20.34
CA TYR A 263 -12.71 19.48 -18.96
C TYR A 263 -11.91 18.53 -18.06
N HIS A 264 -12.24 17.24 -18.03
CA HIS A 264 -11.53 16.27 -17.20
C HIS A 264 -10.05 16.15 -17.58
N ASN A 265 -9.70 16.20 -18.87
CA ASN A 265 -8.31 16.22 -19.30
C ASN A 265 -7.56 17.49 -18.87
N LYS A 266 -8.20 18.67 -18.97
CA LYS A 266 -7.63 19.93 -18.50
C LYS A 266 -7.37 19.91 -16.99
N MET A 267 -8.34 19.41 -16.23
CA MET A 267 -8.24 19.29 -14.77
C MET A 267 -7.21 18.24 -14.34
N ALA A 268 -7.13 17.10 -15.04
CA ALA A 268 -6.08 16.12 -14.82
C ALA A 268 -4.71 16.77 -14.97
N ARG A 269 -4.44 17.50 -16.06
CA ARG A 269 -3.17 18.22 -16.27
C ARG A 269 -2.86 19.22 -15.17
N PHE A 270 -3.84 20.02 -14.75
CA PHE A 270 -3.69 20.97 -13.64
C PHE A 270 -3.26 20.25 -12.35
N HIS A 271 -4.00 19.22 -11.96
CA HIS A 271 -3.70 18.46 -10.74
C HIS A 271 -2.41 17.65 -10.84
N GLY A 272 -2.03 17.16 -12.03
CA GLY A 272 -0.76 16.47 -12.27
C GLY A 272 0.45 17.36 -12.00
N LYS A 273 0.44 18.58 -12.57
CA LYS A 273 1.50 19.58 -12.34
C LYS A 273 1.72 19.88 -10.86
N HIS A 274 0.65 20.02 -10.09
CA HIS A 274 0.71 20.29 -8.64
C HIS A 274 0.99 19.04 -7.80
N GLY A 275 0.63 17.85 -8.28
CA GLY A 275 0.87 16.57 -7.62
C GLY A 275 2.25 15.96 -7.87
N GLY A 276 3.00 16.50 -8.83
CA GLY A 276 4.29 15.96 -9.29
C GLY A 276 4.13 14.74 -10.21
N VAL A 277 3.04 14.70 -10.98
CA VAL A 277 2.73 13.63 -11.94
C VAL A 277 2.59 14.27 -13.31
N ASN A 278 3.52 13.96 -14.21
CA ASN A 278 3.46 14.36 -15.63
C ASN A 278 2.64 13.35 -16.43
#